data_AF-A0A2V2N6T1-F1
#
_entry.id   AF-A0A2V2N6T1-F1
#
_cell.length_a   1.000
_cell.length_b   1.000
_cell.length_c   1.000
_cell.angle_alpha   90.00
_cell.angle_beta   90.00
_cell.angle_gamma   90.00
#
_symmetry.space_group_name_H-M   'P 1'
#
loop_
_entity.id
_entity.type
_entity.pdbx_description
1 polymer ?
#
loop_
_entity_poly.entity_id
_entity_poly.type
_entity_poly.pdbx_seq_one_letter_code
_entity_poly.pdbx_strand_id
1 'polypeptide(L)'
;MYEIYPTRFLTDPGPSFDLISDVWFPRFSDTARFEELYDEEKECAEQILLDLTGFILYYQNCIPEAWSFSHIEHCLLIDFPRSLSRSKEYECCIHTVFCTFFAFLNEENLISDAEKIICSLPSIEDEFFEAIEDVNLYSTRKALIVSAMDDGIDVNDSDALDDYLLDIAHREMEGIDPDIYEKINEVMKSWVFPFSDSRYLAAIHEADGDDLVLIISLLLGSLTVEEGIPPLEWDKDSILHAIQTMLIPYPFKKRTRETCIPILRAFFTYLGDEHLQPHAHEIADFILPLHEEMISYTPNPDNEVEFFFAQSVLESGVDINEEAIGEFLDENKEALILDYISSKGPGAFDVLLKNSGFNPQVIDSPRKTVELSSIPKANREWFITITDMIDTFCDERLDDEYADICRYVAGKLARKRDCQVSRGKITIWASGIIYAVGQINFLFDKSFEPYQSASDICKYFGTSKSTVSQKAQMIRDLIGMGGHWDPEYSTSRMMKKNPFERFLMSGSGLIFK
;
A
#
# COMPACT_ATOMS: atom_id res chain seq x y z
N MET A 1 5.31 -6.42 38.56
CA MET A 1 5.61 -7.58 37.68
C MET A 1 4.46 -7.94 36.76
N TYR A 2 3.19 -7.97 37.21
CA TYR A 2 2.06 -8.36 36.36
C TYR A 2 1.56 -7.29 35.37
N GLU A 3 1.86 -6.02 35.60
CA GLU A 3 1.35 -4.89 34.80
C GLU A 3 1.96 -4.79 33.40
N ILE A 4 3.00 -5.59 33.11
CA ILE A 4 3.64 -5.63 31.78
C ILE A 4 2.86 -6.47 30.76
N TYR A 5 1.95 -7.33 31.22
CA TYR A 5 1.17 -8.21 30.34
C TYR A 5 -0.20 -7.59 30.01
N PRO A 6 -0.62 -7.58 28.73
CA PRO A 6 -1.80 -6.83 28.30
C PRO A 6 -3.12 -7.50 28.68
N THR A 7 -3.11 -8.76 29.12
CA THR A 7 -4.27 -9.47 29.65
C THR A 7 -3.90 -10.32 30.85
N ARG A 8 -4.93 -10.76 31.58
CA ARG A 8 -4.74 -11.70 32.71
C ARG A 8 -4.18 -13.04 32.24
N PHE A 9 -3.26 -13.59 33.03
CA PHE A 9 -2.77 -14.95 32.85
C PHE A 9 -3.91 -15.98 32.97
N LEU A 10 -3.82 -17.07 32.21
CA LEU A 10 -4.77 -18.19 32.29
C LEU A 10 -4.61 -19.00 33.58
N THR A 11 -3.38 -19.08 34.08
CA THR A 11 -3.01 -19.71 35.34
C THR A 11 -2.50 -18.63 36.29
N ASP A 12 -2.85 -18.71 37.58
CA ASP A 12 -2.34 -17.77 38.59
C ASP A 12 -0.81 -17.77 38.55
N PRO A 13 -0.18 -16.61 38.23
CA PRO A 13 1.25 -16.57 38.03
C PRO A 13 2.04 -16.47 39.34
N GLY A 14 1.41 -16.10 40.46
CA GLY A 14 2.05 -15.97 41.77
C GLY A 14 2.94 -17.16 42.14
N PRO A 15 2.40 -18.39 42.16
CA PRO A 15 3.19 -19.57 42.49
C PRO A 15 4.41 -19.81 41.59
N SER A 16 4.32 -19.48 40.30
CA SER A 16 5.44 -19.67 39.37
C SER A 16 6.53 -18.62 39.59
N PHE A 17 6.15 -17.36 39.83
CA PHE A 17 7.11 -16.31 40.15
C PHE A 17 7.76 -16.52 41.51
N ASP A 18 7.00 -16.86 42.55
CA ASP A 18 7.52 -17.18 43.88
C ASP A 18 8.49 -18.36 43.84
N LEU A 19 8.23 -19.37 42.99
CA LEU A 19 9.16 -20.49 42.80
C LEU A 19 10.51 -20.00 42.25
N ILE A 20 10.52 -19.05 41.32
CA ILE A 20 11.75 -18.47 40.81
C ILE A 20 12.42 -17.60 41.88
N SER A 21 11.74 -16.56 42.37
CA SER A 21 12.36 -15.54 43.24
C SER A 21 12.72 -16.06 44.63
N ASP A 22 11.89 -16.93 45.21
CA ASP A 22 12.02 -17.30 46.62
C ASP A 22 12.69 -18.66 46.82
N VAL A 23 12.74 -19.50 45.77
CA VAL A 23 13.21 -20.89 45.87
C VAL A 23 14.38 -21.19 44.94
N TRP A 24 14.21 -21.01 43.62
CA TRP A 24 15.22 -21.42 42.64
C TRP A 24 16.35 -20.41 42.52
N PHE A 25 16.05 -19.12 42.40
CA PHE A 25 17.07 -18.07 42.23
C PHE A 25 18.03 -17.97 43.42
N PRO A 26 17.59 -17.97 44.70
CA PRO A 26 18.52 -17.90 45.84
C PRO A 26 19.48 -19.10 45.90
N ARG A 27 19.00 -20.29 45.48
CA ARG A 27 19.85 -21.49 45.40
C ARG A 27 20.80 -21.44 44.22
N PHE A 28 20.35 -20.89 43.09
CA PHE A 28 21.14 -20.70 41.89
C PHE A 28 22.25 -19.68 42.12
N SER A 29 21.96 -18.54 42.74
CA SER A 29 22.92 -17.47 43.03
C SER A 29 24.04 -17.91 43.97
N ASP A 30 23.80 -18.91 44.81
CA ASP A 30 24.79 -19.50 45.72
C ASP A 30 25.71 -20.53 45.04
N THR A 31 25.52 -20.83 43.75
CA THR A 31 26.33 -21.82 43.03
C THR A 31 27.66 -21.27 42.53
N ALA A 32 28.67 -22.13 42.43
CA ALA A 32 29.96 -21.77 41.83
C ALA A 32 29.84 -21.34 40.35
N ARG A 33 28.84 -21.87 39.63
CA ARG A 33 28.58 -21.50 38.23
C ARG A 33 28.03 -20.09 38.10
N PHE A 34 27.16 -19.69 39.02
CA PHE A 34 26.67 -18.31 39.06
C PHE A 34 27.81 -17.33 39.33
N GLU A 35 28.76 -17.69 40.19
CA GLU A 35 29.94 -16.86 40.44
C GLU A 35 30.85 -16.66 39.22
N GLU A 36 30.81 -17.57 38.25
CA GLU A 36 31.56 -17.47 36.98
C GLU A 36 30.92 -16.53 35.95
N LEU A 37 29.66 -16.13 36.16
CA LEU A 37 29.00 -15.11 35.33
C LEU A 37 29.68 -13.74 35.48
N TYR A 38 29.59 -12.92 34.44
CA TYR A 38 30.00 -11.52 34.49
C TYR A 38 29.07 -10.70 35.39
N ASP A 39 29.55 -9.56 35.88
CA ASP A 39 28.77 -8.72 36.81
C ASP A 39 27.46 -8.26 36.17
N GLU A 40 27.48 -7.90 34.89
CA GLU A 40 26.29 -7.51 34.13
C GLU A 40 25.26 -8.66 34.02
N GLU A 41 25.73 -9.89 33.79
CA GLU A 41 24.88 -11.09 33.72
C GLU A 41 24.25 -11.40 35.09
N LYS A 42 25.02 -11.25 36.18
CA LYS A 42 24.52 -11.44 37.56
C LYS A 42 23.44 -10.43 37.91
N GLU A 43 23.63 -9.16 37.53
CA GLU A 43 22.70 -8.07 37.82
C GLU A 43 21.33 -8.28 37.18
N CYS A 44 21.28 -8.83 35.95
CA CYS A 44 20.02 -9.07 35.25
C CYS A 44 19.47 -10.50 35.38
N ALA A 45 20.24 -11.44 35.94
CA ALA A 45 19.89 -12.87 35.95
C ALA A 45 18.51 -13.17 36.53
N GLU A 46 18.14 -12.60 37.68
CA GLU A 46 16.82 -12.84 38.28
C GLU A 46 15.71 -12.40 37.33
N GLN A 47 15.82 -11.18 36.79
CA GLN A 47 14.82 -10.63 35.90
C GLN A 47 14.70 -11.43 34.59
N ILE A 48 15.82 -11.95 34.06
CA ILE A 48 15.82 -12.82 32.87
C ILE A 48 15.01 -14.10 33.12
N LEU A 49 15.15 -14.70 34.31
CA LEU A 49 14.38 -15.90 34.68
C LEU A 49 12.91 -15.60 34.91
N LEU A 50 12.60 -14.44 35.48
CA LEU A 50 11.22 -13.97 35.66
C LEU A 50 10.56 -13.67 34.30
N ASP A 51 11.29 -13.04 33.37
CA ASP A 51 10.79 -12.79 32.01
C ASP A 51 10.52 -14.12 31.28
N LEU A 52 11.45 -15.09 31.33
CA LEU A 52 11.22 -16.44 30.78
C LEU A 52 9.95 -17.08 31.35
N THR A 53 9.80 -16.99 32.67
CA THR A 53 8.67 -17.60 33.39
C THR A 53 7.36 -16.95 33.02
N GLY A 54 7.31 -15.62 33.01
CA GLY A 54 6.13 -14.89 32.65
C GLY A 54 5.72 -15.15 31.20
N PHE A 55 6.65 -15.15 30.25
CA PHE A 55 6.35 -15.40 28.83
C PHE A 55 5.85 -16.82 28.58
N ILE A 56 6.54 -17.85 29.08
CA ILE A 56 6.09 -19.25 28.92
C ILE A 56 4.74 -19.47 29.60
N LEU A 57 4.52 -18.91 30.79
CA LEU A 57 3.25 -19.04 31.47
C LEU A 57 2.13 -18.26 30.75
N TYR A 58 2.41 -17.09 30.20
CA TYR A 58 1.44 -16.23 29.54
C TYR A 58 1.00 -16.77 28.18
N TYR A 59 1.96 -17.12 27.31
CA TYR A 59 1.71 -17.55 25.94
C TYR A 59 1.44 -19.05 25.83
N GLN A 60 2.11 -19.85 26.65
CA GLN A 60 2.11 -21.31 26.52
C GLN A 60 1.39 -22.02 27.67
N ASN A 61 0.96 -21.27 28.70
CA ASN A 61 0.25 -21.78 29.88
C ASN A 61 0.98 -22.96 30.55
N CYS A 62 2.31 -22.84 30.66
CA CYS A 62 3.17 -23.88 31.21
C CYS A 62 3.94 -23.34 32.44
N ILE A 63 3.87 -24.09 33.54
CA ILE A 63 4.54 -23.76 34.81
C ILE A 63 6.01 -24.23 34.80
N PRO A 64 6.90 -23.63 35.61
CA PRO A 64 8.34 -23.92 35.58
C PRO A 64 8.72 -25.38 35.72
N GLU A 65 8.03 -26.12 36.59
CA GLU A 65 8.31 -27.53 36.83
C GLU A 65 8.00 -28.44 35.63
N ALA A 66 7.22 -27.94 34.67
CA ALA A 66 6.81 -28.65 33.46
C ALA A 66 7.54 -28.17 32.19
N TRP A 67 8.53 -27.28 32.31
CA TRP A 67 9.29 -26.80 31.17
C TRP A 67 10.00 -27.93 30.43
N SER A 68 9.97 -27.82 29.10
CA SER A 68 10.66 -28.70 28.17
C SER A 68 11.41 -27.85 27.15
N PHE A 69 12.34 -28.46 26.41
CA PHE A 69 13.07 -27.74 25.38
C PHE A 69 12.16 -27.05 24.36
N SER A 70 11.03 -27.66 23.96
CA SER A 70 10.10 -27.02 23.02
C SER A 70 9.48 -25.74 23.57
N HIS A 71 9.25 -25.65 24.89
CA HIS A 71 8.72 -24.43 25.50
C HIS A 71 9.78 -23.33 25.51
N ILE A 72 11.03 -23.69 25.83
CA ILE A 72 12.16 -22.75 25.86
C ILE A 72 12.48 -22.25 24.45
N GLU A 73 12.58 -23.16 23.48
CA GLU A 73 12.83 -22.86 22.06
C GLU A 73 11.75 -21.93 21.50
N HIS A 74 10.47 -22.23 21.76
CA HIS A 74 9.37 -21.37 21.31
C HIS A 74 9.42 -19.98 21.96
N CYS A 75 9.75 -19.89 23.26
CA CYS A 75 9.88 -18.61 23.94
C CYS A 75 11.02 -17.78 23.35
N LEU A 76 12.20 -18.40 23.14
CA LEU A 76 13.39 -17.73 22.62
C LEU A 76 13.26 -17.33 21.16
N LEU A 77 12.64 -18.15 20.31
CA LEU A 77 12.61 -17.92 18.86
C LEU A 77 11.33 -17.22 18.39
N ILE A 78 10.29 -17.16 19.22
CA ILE A 78 9.00 -16.56 18.86
C ILE A 78 8.57 -15.50 19.88
N ASP A 79 8.36 -15.87 21.15
CA ASP A 79 7.72 -14.97 22.11
C ASP A 79 8.63 -13.76 22.48
N PHE A 80 9.93 -13.99 22.70
CA PHE A 80 10.92 -12.95 23.01
C PHE A 80 11.20 -12.01 21.83
N PRO A 81 11.56 -12.49 20.62
CA PRO A 81 11.69 -11.67 19.43
C PRO A 81 10.47 -10.78 19.21
N ARG A 82 9.27 -11.32 19.44
CA ARG A 82 8.03 -10.58 19.28
C ARG A 82 7.81 -9.49 20.32
N SER A 83 7.94 -9.79 21.62
CA SER A 83 7.39 -8.93 22.68
C SER A 83 8.35 -8.54 23.80
N LEU A 84 9.50 -9.22 23.96
CA LEU A 84 10.47 -8.82 24.99
C LEU A 84 11.08 -7.47 24.62
N SER A 85 10.87 -6.47 25.46
CA SER A 85 11.36 -5.10 25.25
C SER A 85 12.37 -4.73 26.33
N ARG A 86 13.65 -5.07 26.09
CA ARG A 86 14.77 -4.86 27.00
C ARG A 86 15.94 -4.23 26.24
N SER A 87 16.96 -3.74 26.95
CA SER A 87 18.13 -3.17 26.29
C SER A 87 18.96 -4.25 25.61
N LYS A 88 19.76 -3.87 24.61
CA LYS A 88 20.66 -4.80 23.91
C LYS A 88 21.66 -5.48 24.85
N GLU A 89 22.14 -4.78 25.87
CA GLU A 89 23.03 -5.35 26.89
C GLU A 89 22.33 -6.45 27.69
N TYR A 90 21.05 -6.26 28.01
CA TYR A 90 20.23 -7.27 28.68
C TYR A 90 20.04 -8.50 27.79
N GLU A 91 19.74 -8.30 26.50
CA GLU A 91 19.54 -9.38 25.54
C GLU A 91 20.81 -10.24 25.37
N CYS A 92 21.99 -9.62 25.36
CA CYS A 92 23.28 -10.34 25.33
C CYS A 92 23.50 -11.26 26.55
N CYS A 93 22.86 -11.00 27.69
CA CYS A 93 23.01 -11.82 28.89
C CYS A 93 22.10 -13.07 28.90
N ILE A 94 21.03 -13.07 28.10
CA ILE A 94 19.95 -14.08 28.16
C ILE A 94 20.48 -15.50 27.99
N HIS A 95 21.23 -15.75 26.92
CA HIS A 95 21.68 -17.11 26.58
C HIS A 95 22.61 -17.69 27.64
N THR A 96 23.64 -16.92 28.05
CA THR A 96 24.59 -17.33 29.08
C THR A 96 23.92 -17.60 30.43
N VAL A 97 23.00 -16.72 30.86
CA VAL A 97 22.23 -16.92 32.09
C VAL A 97 21.39 -18.19 32.01
N PHE A 98 20.70 -18.43 30.89
CA PHE A 98 19.90 -19.65 30.70
C PHE A 98 20.76 -20.92 30.69
N CYS A 99 21.88 -20.96 29.96
CA CYS A 99 22.78 -22.10 29.97
C CYS A 99 23.25 -22.45 31.39
N THR A 100 23.61 -21.43 32.18
CA THR A 100 24.06 -21.59 33.56
C THR A 100 22.93 -22.05 34.48
N PHE A 101 21.74 -21.46 34.33
CA PHE A 101 20.57 -21.78 35.12
C PHE A 101 20.03 -23.19 34.86
N PHE A 102 19.90 -23.60 33.60
CA PHE A 102 19.44 -24.95 33.28
C PHE A 102 20.44 -26.02 33.71
N ALA A 103 21.75 -25.73 33.68
CA ALA A 103 22.77 -26.60 34.29
C ALA A 103 22.51 -26.82 35.78
N PHE A 104 22.20 -25.76 36.54
CA PHE A 104 21.79 -25.84 37.94
C PHE A 104 20.51 -26.68 38.12
N LEU A 105 19.46 -26.45 37.31
CA LEU A 105 18.22 -27.22 37.43
C LEU A 105 18.43 -28.72 37.18
N ASN A 106 19.35 -29.08 36.27
CA ASN A 106 19.70 -30.47 36.01
C ASN A 106 20.50 -31.12 37.15
N GLU A 107 21.49 -30.42 37.70
CA GLU A 107 22.28 -30.89 38.84
C GLU A 107 21.40 -31.16 40.07
N GLU A 108 20.44 -30.27 40.31
CA GLU A 108 19.49 -30.37 41.43
C GLU A 108 18.26 -31.25 41.12
N ASN A 109 18.14 -31.78 39.89
CA ASN A 109 17.02 -32.59 39.41
C ASN A 109 15.64 -31.91 39.62
N LEU A 110 15.56 -30.61 39.35
CA LEU A 110 14.38 -29.79 39.62
C LEU A 110 13.32 -29.86 38.51
N ILE A 111 13.73 -30.17 37.27
CA ILE A 111 12.82 -30.40 36.13
C ILE A 111 13.25 -31.66 35.37
N SER A 112 12.29 -32.40 34.80
CA SER A 112 12.56 -33.69 34.15
C SER A 112 13.30 -33.57 32.82
N ASP A 113 13.13 -32.46 32.11
CA ASP A 113 13.68 -32.25 30.77
C ASP A 113 15.00 -31.43 30.78
N ALA A 114 15.57 -31.16 31.96
CA ALA A 114 16.74 -30.29 32.13
C ALA A 114 17.94 -30.73 31.26
N GLU A 115 18.27 -32.03 31.25
CA GLU A 115 19.36 -32.58 30.46
C GLU A 115 19.19 -32.29 28.96
N LYS A 116 17.96 -32.45 28.45
CA LYS A 116 17.65 -32.18 27.04
C LYS A 116 17.78 -30.69 26.73
N ILE A 117 17.30 -29.82 27.61
CA ILE A 117 17.42 -28.38 27.46
C ILE A 117 18.90 -27.98 27.38
N ILE A 118 19.74 -28.43 28.31
CA ILE A 118 21.18 -28.12 28.31
C ILE A 118 21.87 -28.58 27.03
N CYS A 119 21.53 -29.77 26.54
CA CYS A 119 22.17 -30.31 25.33
C CYS A 119 21.78 -29.55 24.06
N SER A 120 20.60 -28.93 24.03
CA SER A 120 20.03 -28.31 22.83
C SER A 120 20.08 -26.78 22.83
N LEU A 121 20.12 -26.13 24.00
CA LEU A 121 20.15 -24.67 24.11
C LEU A 121 21.35 -24.01 23.41
N PRO A 122 22.59 -24.57 23.44
CA PRO A 122 23.70 -24.01 22.70
C PRO A 122 23.53 -24.07 21.17
N SER A 123 22.72 -25.00 20.65
CA SER A 123 22.54 -25.12 19.19
C SER A 123 21.61 -24.08 18.58
N ILE A 124 20.85 -23.35 19.41
CA ILE A 124 19.92 -22.29 18.97
C ILE A 124 20.42 -20.89 19.33
N GLU A 125 21.67 -20.74 19.79
CA GLU A 125 22.24 -19.44 20.19
C GLU A 125 22.24 -18.42 19.04
N ASP A 126 22.82 -18.81 17.89
CA ASP A 126 22.89 -17.94 16.71
C ASP A 126 21.48 -17.58 16.21
N GLU A 127 20.57 -18.58 16.15
CA GLU A 127 19.18 -18.39 15.72
C GLU A 127 18.42 -17.45 16.66
N PHE A 128 18.67 -17.53 17.97
CA PHE A 128 18.08 -16.62 18.95
C PHE A 128 18.53 -15.17 18.73
N PHE A 129 19.84 -14.93 18.56
CA PHE A 129 20.35 -13.58 18.33
C PHE A 129 19.94 -13.01 16.97
N GLU A 130 19.86 -13.85 15.94
CA GLU A 130 19.29 -13.44 14.64
C GLU A 130 17.81 -13.06 14.79
N ALA A 131 17.01 -13.86 15.51
CA ALA A 131 15.59 -13.61 15.70
C ALA A 131 15.31 -12.37 16.55
N ILE A 132 16.02 -12.16 17.67
CA ILE A 132 15.76 -11.04 18.57
C ILE A 132 16.10 -9.68 17.96
N GLU A 133 17.02 -9.64 16.99
CA GLU A 133 17.37 -8.45 16.21
C GLU A 133 16.47 -8.24 14.96
N ASP A 134 15.64 -9.22 14.58
CA ASP A 134 14.77 -9.11 13.42
C ASP A 134 13.54 -8.26 13.71
N VAL A 135 13.59 -7.01 13.26
CA VAL A 135 12.50 -6.01 13.39
C VAL A 135 11.17 -6.51 12.79
N ASN A 136 11.21 -7.41 11.80
CA ASN A 136 9.97 -7.94 11.19
C ASN A 136 9.22 -8.91 12.11
N LEU A 137 9.88 -9.42 13.15
CA LEU A 137 9.26 -10.29 14.15
C LEU A 137 8.61 -9.50 15.28
N TYR A 138 8.90 -8.21 15.41
CA TYR A 138 8.45 -7.39 16.53
C TYR A 138 6.94 -7.21 16.48
N SER A 139 6.31 -7.20 17.65
CA SER A 139 4.99 -6.59 17.78
C SER A 139 5.10 -5.08 17.56
N THR A 140 3.99 -4.44 17.21
CA THR A 140 3.91 -2.98 17.12
C THR A 140 4.35 -2.30 18.41
N ARG A 141 3.94 -2.84 19.56
CA ARG A 141 4.32 -2.28 20.86
C ARG A 141 5.82 -2.42 21.14
N LYS A 142 6.43 -3.58 20.86
CA LYS A 142 7.89 -3.75 21.00
C LYS A 142 8.64 -2.78 20.10
N ALA A 143 8.24 -2.65 18.83
CA ALA A 143 8.89 -1.73 17.89
C ALA A 143 8.89 -0.28 18.40
N LEU A 144 7.78 0.17 18.97
CA LEU A 144 7.68 1.51 19.57
C LEU A 144 8.57 1.67 20.81
N ILE A 145 8.59 0.67 21.69
CA ILE A 145 9.42 0.70 22.91
C ILE A 145 10.90 0.69 22.54
N VAL A 146 11.33 -0.14 21.59
CA VAL A 146 12.72 -0.17 21.10
C VAL A 146 13.09 1.18 20.48
N SER A 147 12.22 1.76 19.66
CA SER A 147 12.45 3.10 19.11
C SER A 147 12.59 4.16 20.19
N ALA A 148 11.79 4.10 21.26
CA ALA A 148 11.91 5.01 22.40
C ALA A 148 13.25 4.81 23.14
N MET A 149 13.69 3.56 23.35
CA MET A 149 14.99 3.26 23.95
C MET A 149 16.15 3.80 23.11
N ASP A 150 16.09 3.64 21.78
CA ASP A 150 17.10 4.15 20.85
C ASP A 150 17.22 5.69 20.88
N ASP A 151 16.09 6.37 21.13
CA ASP A 151 16.02 7.82 21.35
C ASP A 151 16.42 8.23 22.79
N GLY A 152 16.80 7.28 23.64
CA GLY A 152 17.27 7.51 25.01
C GLY A 152 16.16 7.80 26.02
N ILE A 153 14.92 7.43 25.71
CA ILE A 153 13.78 7.55 26.62
C ILE A 153 13.84 6.42 27.66
N ASP A 154 13.63 6.76 28.93
CA ASP A 154 13.46 5.75 29.98
C ASP A 154 12.07 5.14 29.87
N VAL A 155 11.98 3.98 29.21
CA VAL A 155 10.69 3.31 28.97
C VAL A 155 10.06 2.71 30.23
N ASN A 156 10.78 2.71 31.37
CA ASN A 156 10.20 2.32 32.65
C ASN A 156 9.47 3.48 33.33
N ASP A 157 9.69 4.72 32.85
CA ASP A 157 8.90 5.89 33.22
C ASP A 157 7.69 5.98 32.28
N SER A 158 6.51 5.68 32.81
CA SER A 158 5.26 5.70 32.05
C SER A 158 4.97 7.09 31.46
N ASP A 159 5.30 8.17 32.18
CA ASP A 159 5.03 9.52 31.70
C ASP A 159 5.97 9.86 30.52
N ALA A 160 7.24 9.46 30.62
CA ALA A 160 8.22 9.67 29.55
C ALA A 160 7.87 8.90 28.27
N LEU A 161 7.45 7.63 28.40
CA LEU A 161 6.99 6.84 27.27
C LEU A 161 5.70 7.40 26.66
N ASP A 162 4.77 7.86 27.49
CA ASP A 162 3.52 8.46 27.04
C ASP A 162 3.73 9.76 26.26
N ASP A 163 4.60 10.65 26.76
CA ASP A 163 4.99 11.89 26.07
C ASP A 163 5.65 11.58 24.72
N TYR A 164 6.53 10.57 24.67
CA TYR A 164 7.17 10.15 23.42
C TYR A 164 6.17 9.64 22.36
N LEU A 165 5.23 8.80 22.77
CA LEU A 165 4.18 8.29 21.89
C LEU A 165 3.25 9.41 21.40
N LEU A 166 2.94 10.38 22.26
CA LEU A 166 2.14 11.55 21.93
C LEU A 166 2.84 12.42 20.86
N ASP A 167 4.16 12.61 20.99
CA ASP A 167 4.98 13.36 20.04
C ASP A 167 5.06 12.67 18.67
N ILE A 168 5.15 11.33 18.62
CA ILE A 168 5.02 10.58 17.36
C ILE A 168 3.64 10.85 16.75
N ALA A 169 2.59 10.65 17.52
CA ALA A 169 1.21 10.82 17.05
C ALA A 169 0.96 12.25 16.53
N HIS A 170 1.50 13.28 17.18
CA HIS A 170 1.38 14.67 16.74
C HIS A 170 2.06 14.95 15.39
N ARG A 171 3.22 14.32 15.12
CA ARG A 171 3.92 14.46 13.84
C ARG A 171 3.16 13.80 12.71
N GLU A 172 2.60 12.62 12.94
CA GLU A 172 1.89 11.85 11.92
C GLU A 172 0.49 12.38 11.61
N MET A 173 -0.15 13.06 12.57
CA MET A 173 -1.54 13.52 12.46
C MET A 173 -1.69 15.05 12.41
N GLU A 174 -0.71 15.76 11.84
CA GLU A 174 -0.76 17.21 11.70
C GLU A 174 -2.02 17.65 10.91
N GLY A 175 -2.85 18.51 11.51
CA GLY A 175 -4.06 19.05 10.88
C GLY A 175 -5.36 18.28 11.16
N ILE A 176 -5.32 17.18 11.92
CA ILE A 176 -6.52 16.51 12.44
C ILE A 176 -7.11 17.33 13.60
N ASP A 177 -8.44 17.32 13.72
CA ASP A 177 -9.15 17.97 14.82
C ASP A 177 -8.68 17.40 16.19
N PRO A 178 -8.37 18.25 17.18
CA PRO A 178 -7.85 17.80 18.47
C PRO A 178 -8.76 16.79 19.19
N ASP A 179 -10.08 16.92 19.12
CA ASP A 179 -11.02 16.02 19.80
C ASP A 179 -11.06 14.64 19.11
N ILE A 180 -10.80 14.59 17.79
CA ILE A 180 -10.68 13.34 17.03
C ILE A 180 -9.32 12.68 17.32
N TYR A 181 -8.26 13.48 17.36
CA TYR A 181 -6.92 13.04 17.70
C TYR A 181 -6.86 12.36 19.06
N GLU A 182 -7.45 12.95 20.09
CA GLU A 182 -7.47 12.38 21.44
C GLU A 182 -8.11 10.98 21.46
N LYS A 183 -9.22 10.79 20.72
CA LYS A 183 -9.89 9.49 20.61
C LYS A 183 -9.04 8.45 19.87
N ILE A 184 -8.37 8.83 18.79
CA ILE A 184 -7.48 7.94 18.04
C ILE A 184 -6.31 7.51 18.94
N ASN A 185 -5.69 8.48 19.61
CA ASN A 185 -4.56 8.20 20.50
C ASN A 185 -4.97 7.29 21.66
N GLU A 186 -6.15 7.51 22.25
CA GLU A 186 -6.69 6.64 23.30
C GLU A 186 -6.87 5.19 22.82
N VAL A 187 -7.41 4.99 21.61
CA VAL A 187 -7.56 3.66 21.01
C VAL A 187 -6.20 3.02 20.73
N MET A 188 -5.26 3.76 20.13
CA MET A 188 -3.94 3.21 19.83
C MET A 188 -3.21 2.75 21.10
N LYS A 189 -3.18 3.63 22.11
CA LYS A 189 -2.50 3.39 23.39
C LYS A 189 -3.16 2.29 24.22
N SER A 190 -4.48 2.33 24.34
CA SER A 190 -5.19 1.49 25.31
C SER A 190 -5.69 0.18 24.69
N TRP A 191 -5.88 0.12 23.38
CA TRP A 191 -6.45 -1.03 22.69
C TRP A 191 -5.43 -1.69 21.77
N VAL A 192 -4.85 -0.95 20.82
CA VAL A 192 -4.04 -1.52 19.74
C VAL A 192 -2.68 -2.02 20.24
N PHE A 193 -1.90 -1.18 20.92
CA PHE A 193 -0.57 -1.58 21.40
C PHE A 193 -0.63 -2.73 22.41
N PRO A 194 -1.50 -2.72 23.43
CA PRO A 194 -1.66 -3.87 24.31
C PRO A 194 -2.14 -5.13 23.58
N PHE A 195 -3.09 -5.01 22.64
CA PHE A 195 -3.52 -6.16 21.84
C PHE A 195 -2.40 -6.75 20.97
N SER A 196 -1.52 -5.90 20.43
CA SER A 196 -0.41 -6.34 19.57
C SER A 196 0.57 -7.29 20.28
N ASP A 197 0.75 -7.10 21.59
CA ASP A 197 1.53 -7.97 22.49
C ASP A 197 0.68 -9.05 23.18
N SER A 198 -0.61 -9.16 22.84
CA SER A 198 -1.47 -10.12 23.50
C SER A 198 -1.36 -11.51 22.88
N ARG A 199 -1.63 -12.53 23.71
CA ARG A 199 -1.81 -13.92 23.23
C ARG A 199 -2.91 -14.06 22.16
N TYR A 200 -3.85 -13.12 22.07
CA TYR A 200 -4.96 -13.19 21.11
C TYR A 200 -4.45 -13.00 19.69
N LEU A 201 -3.52 -12.06 19.47
CA LEU A 201 -2.90 -11.86 18.16
C LEU A 201 -1.88 -12.96 17.87
N ALA A 202 -1.06 -13.34 18.85
CA ALA A 202 -0.06 -14.40 18.69
C ALA A 202 -0.67 -15.77 18.31
N ALA A 203 -1.93 -16.02 18.67
CA ALA A 203 -2.65 -17.23 18.30
C ALA A 203 -3.11 -17.26 16.82
N ILE A 204 -3.03 -16.14 16.10
CA ILE A 204 -3.39 -16.06 14.68
C ILE A 204 -2.14 -16.29 13.84
N HIS A 205 -2.11 -17.44 13.17
CA HIS A 205 -1.05 -17.75 12.23
C HIS A 205 -0.93 -16.66 11.17
N GLU A 206 0.31 -16.23 10.87
CA GLU A 206 0.58 -15.19 9.88
C GLU A 206 -0.03 -13.81 10.19
N ALA A 207 -0.54 -13.52 11.39
CA ALA A 207 -0.87 -12.14 11.74
C ALA A 207 0.39 -11.35 12.12
N ASP A 208 0.61 -10.22 11.47
CA ASP A 208 1.65 -9.26 11.83
C ASP A 208 1.05 -7.99 12.48
N GLY A 209 1.92 -7.21 13.12
CA GLY A 209 1.51 -5.97 13.79
C GLY A 209 1.10 -4.87 12.82
N ASP A 210 1.68 -4.85 11.62
CA ASP A 210 1.39 -3.84 10.60
C ASP A 210 -0.01 -4.00 10.02
N ASP A 211 -0.43 -5.25 9.75
CA ASP A 211 -1.80 -5.59 9.35
C ASP A 211 -2.80 -5.12 10.41
N LEU A 212 -2.51 -5.35 11.70
CA LEU A 212 -3.35 -4.86 12.80
C LEU A 212 -3.48 -3.33 12.75
N VAL A 213 -2.36 -2.61 12.71
CA VAL A 213 -2.37 -1.13 12.72
C VAL A 213 -3.12 -0.60 11.51
N LEU A 214 -2.88 -1.16 10.33
CA LEU A 214 -3.57 -0.77 9.10
C LEU A 214 -5.08 -0.99 9.22
N ILE A 215 -5.51 -2.21 9.59
CA ILE A 215 -6.93 -2.56 9.68
C ILE A 215 -7.66 -1.65 10.67
N ILE A 216 -7.09 -1.43 11.86
CA ILE A 216 -7.72 -0.58 12.88
C ILE A 216 -7.69 0.89 12.47
N SER A 217 -6.63 1.36 11.82
CA SER A 217 -6.56 2.74 11.30
C SER A 217 -7.62 3.00 10.24
N LEU A 218 -7.89 2.04 9.36
CA LEU A 218 -8.96 2.13 8.37
C LEU A 218 -10.35 2.18 9.02
N LEU A 219 -10.58 1.40 10.09
CA LEU A 219 -11.82 1.49 10.87
C LEU A 219 -11.97 2.82 11.59
N LEU A 220 -10.90 3.33 12.21
CA LEU A 220 -10.89 4.65 12.86
C LEU A 220 -11.17 5.77 11.86
N GLY A 221 -10.53 5.73 10.68
CA GLY A 221 -10.79 6.66 9.59
C GLY A 221 -12.26 6.65 9.16
N SER A 222 -12.79 5.48 8.85
CA SER A 222 -14.17 5.34 8.38
C SER A 222 -15.19 5.72 9.47
N LEU A 223 -15.09 5.17 10.67
CA LEU A 223 -16.12 5.34 11.69
C LEU A 223 -15.96 6.62 12.51
N THR A 224 -14.73 6.91 12.96
CA THR A 224 -14.50 8.03 13.88
C THR A 224 -14.23 9.34 13.16
N VAL A 225 -13.47 9.31 12.06
CA VAL A 225 -13.14 10.54 11.31
C VAL A 225 -14.25 10.93 10.35
N GLU A 226 -14.70 10.02 9.48
CA GLU A 226 -15.69 10.33 8.45
C GLU A 226 -17.12 10.36 8.98
N GLU A 227 -17.52 9.35 9.74
CA GLU A 227 -18.90 9.25 10.27
C GLU A 227 -19.09 9.92 11.64
N GLY A 228 -18.00 10.26 12.33
CA GLY A 228 -18.04 10.90 13.64
C GLY A 228 -18.52 10.00 14.78
N ILE A 229 -18.54 8.68 14.58
CA ILE A 229 -18.94 7.68 15.57
C ILE A 229 -17.76 7.40 16.52
N PRO A 230 -17.86 7.73 17.81
CA PRO A 230 -16.79 7.47 18.77
C PRO A 230 -16.53 5.96 18.94
N PRO A 231 -15.28 5.53 19.21
CA PRO A 231 -14.94 4.11 19.38
C PRO A 231 -15.79 3.34 20.40
N LEU A 232 -16.17 3.99 21.50
CA LEU A 232 -17.04 3.40 22.53
C LEU A 232 -18.51 3.22 22.09
N GLU A 233 -18.92 3.88 21.01
CA GLU A 233 -20.25 3.80 20.43
C GLU A 233 -20.29 2.87 19.20
N TRP A 234 -19.15 2.30 18.80
CA TRP A 234 -19.13 1.30 17.73
C TRP A 234 -20.02 0.11 18.11
N ASP A 235 -20.85 -0.29 17.17
CA ASP A 235 -21.80 -1.39 17.30
C ASP A 235 -21.69 -2.32 16.09
N LYS A 236 -22.49 -3.38 16.06
CA LYS A 236 -22.44 -4.34 14.95
C LYS A 236 -22.79 -3.72 13.60
N ASP A 237 -23.68 -2.71 13.56
CA ASP A 237 -24.22 -2.17 12.33
C ASP A 237 -23.23 -1.20 11.69
N SER A 238 -22.61 -0.33 12.51
CA SER A 238 -21.50 0.54 12.11
C SER A 238 -20.27 -0.26 11.68
N ILE A 239 -19.86 -1.29 12.46
CA ILE A 239 -18.72 -2.15 12.07
C ILE A 239 -19.01 -2.93 10.79
N LEU A 240 -20.21 -3.48 10.63
CA LEU A 240 -20.61 -4.12 9.38
C LEU A 240 -20.48 -3.16 8.20
N HIS A 241 -20.99 -1.94 8.36
CA HIS A 241 -20.91 -0.91 7.34
C HIS A 241 -19.46 -0.64 6.95
N ALA A 242 -18.60 -0.32 7.91
CA ALA A 242 -17.18 -0.03 7.66
C ALA A 242 -16.43 -1.23 7.05
N ILE A 243 -16.73 -2.46 7.47
CA ILE A 243 -16.15 -3.65 6.84
C ILE A 243 -16.57 -3.73 5.36
N GLN A 244 -17.84 -3.51 5.05
CA GLN A 244 -18.36 -3.64 3.69
C GLN A 244 -17.97 -2.49 2.76
N THR A 245 -17.86 -1.27 3.28
CA THR A 245 -17.57 -0.08 2.47
C THR A 245 -16.09 0.26 2.43
N MET A 246 -15.35 -0.04 3.49
CA MET A 246 -13.93 0.31 3.60
C MET A 246 -13.03 -0.92 3.49
N LEU A 247 -13.17 -1.92 4.36
CA LEU A 247 -12.17 -2.99 4.45
C LEU A 247 -12.25 -4.01 3.31
N ILE A 248 -13.45 -4.50 2.98
CA ILE A 248 -13.64 -5.50 1.91
C ILE A 248 -13.17 -4.95 0.55
N PRO A 249 -13.49 -3.70 0.17
CA PRO A 249 -13.00 -3.09 -1.06
C PRO A 249 -11.53 -2.64 -1.03
N TYR A 250 -10.87 -2.65 0.14
CA TYR A 250 -9.48 -2.19 0.26
C TYR A 250 -8.50 -3.16 -0.42
N PRO A 251 -7.46 -2.67 -1.13
CA PRO A 251 -6.50 -3.50 -1.87
C PRO A 251 -5.46 -4.19 -0.99
N PHE A 252 -5.91 -4.83 0.10
CA PHE A 252 -5.05 -5.63 0.99
C PHE A 252 -4.23 -6.68 0.23
N LYS A 253 -3.02 -6.93 0.71
CA LYS A 253 -2.21 -8.10 0.32
C LYS A 253 -3.04 -9.36 0.56
N LYS A 254 -2.74 -10.42 -0.21
CA LYS A 254 -3.46 -11.70 -0.07
C LYS A 254 -3.46 -12.22 1.38
N ARG A 255 -2.31 -12.20 2.04
CA ARG A 255 -2.14 -12.61 3.45
C ARG A 255 -3.02 -11.78 4.38
N THR A 256 -2.98 -10.45 4.27
CA THR A 256 -3.81 -9.54 5.06
C THR A 256 -5.31 -9.78 4.86
N ARG A 257 -5.77 -10.13 3.64
CA ARG A 257 -7.17 -10.52 3.42
C ARG A 257 -7.57 -11.77 4.18
N GLU A 258 -6.68 -12.76 4.22
CA GLU A 258 -6.89 -14.02 4.95
C GLU A 258 -6.87 -13.81 6.48
N THR A 259 -6.10 -12.86 6.98
CA THR A 259 -5.99 -12.58 8.43
C THR A 259 -6.92 -11.48 8.94
N CYS A 260 -7.49 -10.63 8.08
CA CYS A 260 -8.23 -9.43 8.49
C CYS A 260 -9.41 -9.70 9.44
N ILE A 261 -10.35 -10.57 9.05
CA ILE A 261 -11.49 -10.92 9.92
C ILE A 261 -11.03 -11.70 11.18
N PRO A 262 -10.09 -12.68 11.10
CA PRO A 262 -9.49 -13.27 12.28
C PRO A 262 -8.90 -12.25 13.27
N ILE A 263 -8.14 -11.27 12.79
CA ILE A 263 -7.54 -10.20 13.60
C ILE A 263 -8.63 -9.36 14.25
N LEU A 264 -9.62 -8.87 13.50
CA LEU A 264 -10.73 -8.08 14.05
C LEU A 264 -11.51 -8.86 15.10
N ARG A 265 -11.79 -10.15 14.85
CA ARG A 265 -12.50 -10.98 15.80
C ARG A 265 -11.71 -11.13 17.10
N ALA A 266 -10.42 -11.42 17.01
CA ALA A 266 -9.56 -11.52 18.17
C ALA A 266 -9.45 -10.18 18.92
N PHE A 267 -9.34 -9.07 18.18
CA PHE A 267 -9.29 -7.72 18.73
C PHE A 267 -10.54 -7.39 19.54
N PHE A 268 -11.74 -7.55 18.94
CA PHE A 268 -12.99 -7.31 19.66
C PHE A 268 -13.24 -8.33 20.79
N THR A 269 -12.75 -9.56 20.69
CA THR A 269 -12.80 -10.51 21.81
C THR A 269 -11.95 -10.00 22.98
N TYR A 270 -10.71 -9.57 22.69
CA TYR A 270 -9.82 -8.96 23.67
C TYR A 270 -10.44 -7.73 24.34
N LEU A 271 -11.03 -6.82 23.57
CA LEU A 271 -11.69 -5.63 24.12
C LEU A 271 -12.87 -5.98 25.03
N GLY A 272 -13.61 -7.05 24.70
CA GLY A 272 -14.71 -7.53 25.54
C GLY A 272 -14.23 -8.14 26.86
N ASP A 273 -13.21 -8.99 26.77
CA ASP A 273 -12.61 -9.68 27.93
C ASP A 273 -11.97 -8.68 28.92
N GLU A 274 -11.37 -7.61 28.41
CA GLU A 274 -10.76 -6.54 29.20
C GLU A 274 -11.73 -5.37 29.51
N HIS A 275 -13.01 -5.49 29.11
CA HIS A 275 -14.07 -4.51 29.36
C HIS A 275 -13.78 -3.10 28.81
N LEU A 276 -13.08 -3.03 27.68
CA LEU A 276 -12.63 -1.80 27.02
C LEU A 276 -13.68 -1.23 26.07
N GLN A 277 -14.57 -2.06 25.50
CA GLN A 277 -15.59 -1.63 24.56
C GLN A 277 -16.93 -2.35 24.82
N PRO A 278 -18.08 -1.62 24.96
CA PRO A 278 -19.33 -2.21 25.48
C PRO A 278 -19.99 -3.29 24.61
N HIS A 279 -19.80 -3.22 23.30
CA HIS A 279 -20.42 -4.08 22.29
C HIS A 279 -19.44 -5.12 21.70
N ALA A 280 -18.22 -5.21 22.25
CA ALA A 280 -17.11 -5.90 21.60
C ALA A 280 -17.39 -7.39 21.36
N HIS A 281 -17.95 -8.11 22.34
CA HIS A 281 -18.31 -9.51 22.13
C HIS A 281 -19.40 -9.71 21.07
N GLU A 282 -20.40 -8.82 21.03
CA GLU A 282 -21.45 -8.88 20.00
C GLU A 282 -20.84 -8.65 18.60
N ILE A 283 -19.93 -7.70 18.48
CA ILE A 283 -19.19 -7.42 17.24
C ILE A 283 -18.35 -8.64 16.84
N ALA A 284 -17.54 -9.19 17.77
CA ALA A 284 -16.66 -10.32 17.51
C ALA A 284 -17.40 -11.57 17.00
N ASP A 285 -18.57 -11.86 17.57
CA ASP A 285 -19.41 -12.99 17.16
C ASP A 285 -20.07 -12.72 15.80
N PHE A 286 -20.44 -11.46 15.53
CA PHE A 286 -21.19 -11.09 14.33
C PHE A 286 -20.33 -11.05 13.06
N ILE A 287 -19.06 -10.64 13.13
CA ILE A 287 -18.22 -10.43 11.94
C ILE A 287 -17.67 -11.72 11.31
N LEU A 288 -17.71 -12.86 12.03
CA LEU A 288 -17.14 -14.12 11.56
C LEU A 288 -17.64 -14.58 10.16
N PRO A 289 -18.95 -14.47 9.82
CA PRO A 289 -19.45 -14.83 8.50
C PRO A 289 -18.93 -13.94 7.37
N LEU A 290 -18.38 -12.76 7.65
CA LEU A 290 -17.84 -11.83 6.64
C LEU A 290 -16.47 -12.28 6.12
N HIS A 291 -15.85 -13.29 6.74
CA HIS A 291 -14.54 -13.80 6.34
C HIS A 291 -14.54 -14.36 4.91
N GLU A 292 -15.57 -15.13 4.54
CA GLU A 292 -15.68 -15.68 3.19
C GLU A 292 -15.88 -14.56 2.15
N GLU A 293 -16.62 -13.50 2.51
CA GLU A 293 -16.79 -12.32 1.67
C GLU A 293 -15.46 -11.55 1.49
N MET A 294 -14.69 -11.36 2.57
CA MET A 294 -13.38 -10.71 2.54
C MET A 294 -12.38 -11.42 1.62
N ILE A 295 -12.32 -12.75 1.68
CA ILE A 295 -11.36 -13.54 0.86
C ILE A 295 -11.83 -13.68 -0.58
N SER A 296 -13.14 -13.82 -0.81
CA SER A 296 -13.69 -14.04 -2.15
C SER A 296 -13.98 -12.76 -2.93
N TYR A 297 -13.75 -11.59 -2.32
CA TYR A 297 -14.00 -10.30 -2.95
C TYR A 297 -13.25 -10.17 -4.28
N THR A 298 -14.01 -9.78 -5.31
CA THR A 298 -13.46 -9.34 -6.58
C THR A 298 -13.86 -7.88 -6.80
N PRO A 299 -12.89 -7.01 -7.12
CA PRO A 299 -13.21 -5.62 -7.42
C PRO A 299 -14.11 -5.54 -8.64
N ASN A 300 -14.91 -4.47 -8.72
CA ASN A 300 -15.66 -4.15 -9.94
C ASN A 300 -14.69 -4.13 -11.14
N PRO A 301 -15.02 -4.75 -12.29
CA PRO A 301 -14.21 -4.68 -13.50
C PRO A 301 -13.70 -3.28 -13.88
N ASP A 302 -14.49 -2.24 -13.59
CA ASP A 302 -14.10 -0.85 -13.86
C ASP A 302 -12.93 -0.37 -12.97
N ASN A 303 -12.79 -0.92 -11.76
CA ASN A 303 -11.74 -0.56 -10.79
C ASN A 303 -10.69 -1.67 -10.62
N GLU A 304 -10.81 -2.80 -11.33
CA GLU A 304 -9.96 -3.98 -11.15
C GLU A 304 -8.47 -3.70 -11.41
N VAL A 305 -8.19 -2.81 -12.35
CA VAL A 305 -6.82 -2.40 -12.71
C VAL A 305 -6.21 -1.55 -11.61
N GLU A 306 -6.94 -0.54 -11.15
CA GLU A 306 -6.51 0.35 -10.06
C GLU A 306 -6.27 -0.43 -8.78
N PHE A 307 -7.17 -1.35 -8.47
CA PHE A 307 -7.06 -2.26 -7.34
C PHE A 307 -5.80 -3.12 -7.43
N PHE A 308 -5.48 -3.68 -8.61
CA PHE A 308 -4.26 -4.49 -8.80
C PHE A 308 -2.99 -3.66 -8.61
N PHE A 309 -2.92 -2.45 -9.18
CA PHE A 309 -1.75 -1.59 -9.02
C PHE A 309 -1.57 -1.14 -7.57
N ALA A 310 -2.66 -0.76 -6.89
CA ALA A 310 -2.61 -0.40 -5.48
C ALA A 310 -2.13 -1.58 -4.62
N GLN A 311 -2.62 -2.79 -4.90
CA GLN A 311 -2.15 -4.00 -4.23
C GLN A 311 -0.66 -4.25 -4.49
N SER A 312 -0.20 -4.06 -5.72
CA SER A 312 1.21 -4.24 -6.09
C SER A 312 2.15 -3.24 -5.39
N VAL A 313 1.70 -2.00 -5.21
CA VAL A 313 2.41 -0.97 -4.43
C VAL A 313 2.51 -1.38 -2.97
N LEU A 314 1.41 -1.84 -2.37
CA LEU A 314 1.42 -2.32 -0.99
C LEU A 314 2.35 -3.53 -0.83
N GLU A 315 2.32 -4.47 -1.78
CA GLU A 315 3.17 -5.66 -1.79
C GLU A 315 4.66 -5.36 -1.98
N SER A 316 5.03 -4.23 -2.60
CA SER A 316 6.44 -3.86 -2.79
C SER A 316 7.12 -3.28 -1.55
N GLY A 317 6.33 -2.82 -0.57
CA GLY A 317 6.86 -2.18 0.63
C GLY A 317 7.44 -0.78 0.40
N VAL A 318 7.11 -0.15 -0.74
CA VAL A 318 7.45 1.24 -1.01
C VAL A 318 6.67 2.16 -0.08
N ASP A 319 7.31 3.26 0.34
CA ASP A 319 6.67 4.27 1.18
C ASP A 319 5.40 4.83 0.52
N ILE A 320 4.33 4.97 1.29
CA ILE A 320 2.99 5.31 0.80
C ILE A 320 2.85 6.84 0.71
N ASN A 321 3.81 7.48 0.03
CA ASN A 321 3.76 8.89 -0.31
C ASN A 321 3.67 9.06 -1.84
N GLU A 322 3.13 10.19 -2.29
CA GLU A 322 2.81 10.42 -3.71
C GLU A 322 4.05 10.29 -4.62
N GLU A 323 5.22 10.72 -4.15
CA GLU A 323 6.48 10.68 -4.89
C GLU A 323 6.99 9.23 -5.05
N ALA A 324 7.12 8.50 -3.95
CA ALA A 324 7.64 7.13 -3.94
C ALA A 324 6.71 6.15 -4.66
N ILE A 325 5.38 6.30 -4.51
CA ILE A 325 4.40 5.51 -5.28
C ILE A 325 4.55 5.79 -6.79
N GLY A 326 4.68 7.07 -7.17
CA GLY A 326 4.88 7.46 -8.56
C GLY A 326 6.15 6.85 -9.17
N GLU A 327 7.27 6.94 -8.46
CA GLU A 327 8.55 6.35 -8.87
C GLU A 327 8.45 4.83 -9.03
N PHE A 328 7.87 4.13 -8.05
CA PHE A 328 7.70 2.68 -8.12
C PHE A 328 6.87 2.26 -9.32
N LEU A 329 5.72 2.91 -9.55
CA LEU A 329 4.85 2.60 -10.67
C LEU A 329 5.55 2.87 -12.01
N ASP A 330 6.31 3.96 -12.13
CA ASP A 330 7.04 4.31 -13.36
C ASP A 330 8.18 3.34 -13.66
N GLU A 331 8.92 2.91 -12.64
CA GLU A 331 10.02 1.95 -12.75
C GLU A 331 9.52 0.54 -13.09
N ASN A 332 8.38 0.14 -12.53
CA ASN A 332 7.87 -1.23 -12.63
C ASN A 332 6.71 -1.42 -13.64
N LYS A 333 6.29 -0.35 -14.33
CA LYS A 333 5.12 -0.35 -15.23
C LYS A 333 5.04 -1.53 -16.19
N GLU A 334 6.13 -1.90 -16.86
CA GLU A 334 6.14 -2.97 -17.86
C GLU A 334 5.95 -4.34 -17.19
N ALA A 335 6.62 -4.56 -16.06
CA ALA A 335 6.52 -5.78 -15.28
C ALA A 335 5.11 -5.96 -14.70
N LEU A 336 4.54 -4.90 -14.12
CA LEU A 336 3.20 -4.91 -13.54
C LEU A 336 2.11 -5.15 -14.59
N ILE A 337 2.24 -4.54 -15.78
CA ILE A 337 1.32 -4.80 -16.90
C ILE A 337 1.40 -6.27 -17.33
N LEU A 338 2.60 -6.82 -17.48
CA LEU A 338 2.79 -8.21 -17.87
C LEU A 338 2.26 -9.19 -16.82
N ASP A 339 2.44 -8.88 -15.54
CA ASP A 339 1.91 -9.67 -14.44
C ASP A 339 0.38 -9.65 -14.39
N TYR A 340 -0.23 -8.46 -14.56
CA TYR A 340 -1.69 -8.34 -14.68
C TYR A 340 -2.24 -9.17 -15.85
N ILE A 341 -1.60 -9.09 -17.03
CA ILE A 341 -2.04 -9.86 -18.21
C ILE A 341 -1.90 -11.36 -17.97
N SER A 342 -0.83 -11.77 -17.30
CA SER A 342 -0.54 -13.18 -17.02
C SER A 342 -1.49 -13.76 -15.98
N SER A 343 -1.85 -12.99 -14.95
CA SER A 343 -2.77 -13.42 -13.88
C SER A 343 -4.24 -13.47 -14.32
N LYS A 344 -4.67 -12.57 -15.22
CA LYS A 344 -6.07 -12.45 -15.65
C LYS A 344 -6.37 -13.09 -17.02
N GLY A 345 -5.35 -13.48 -17.77
CA GLY A 345 -5.48 -14.20 -19.04
C GLY A 345 -5.83 -13.30 -20.24
N PRO A 346 -6.28 -13.88 -21.37
CA PRO A 346 -6.30 -13.20 -22.68
C PRO A 346 -7.16 -11.91 -22.77
N GLY A 347 -8.14 -11.73 -21.88
CA GLY A 347 -9.02 -10.56 -21.84
C GLY A 347 -8.50 -9.39 -21.00
N ALA A 348 -7.42 -9.60 -20.23
CA ALA A 348 -6.84 -8.61 -19.32
C ALA A 348 -6.33 -7.36 -20.05
N PHE A 349 -5.78 -7.56 -21.24
CA PHE A 349 -5.28 -6.47 -22.07
C PHE A 349 -6.39 -5.49 -22.48
N ASP A 350 -7.59 -5.99 -22.78
CA ASP A 350 -8.75 -5.15 -23.12
C ASP A 350 -9.25 -4.33 -21.92
N VAL A 351 -9.09 -4.86 -20.69
CA VAL A 351 -9.46 -4.17 -19.44
C VAL A 351 -8.44 -3.07 -19.11
N LEU A 352 -7.14 -3.36 -19.21
CA LEU A 352 -6.07 -2.37 -19.07
C LEU A 352 -6.28 -1.18 -20.00
N LEU A 353 -6.58 -1.46 -21.28
CA LEU A 353 -6.82 -0.43 -22.29
C LEU A 353 -8.03 0.45 -21.97
N LYS A 354 -9.12 -0.12 -21.44
CA LYS A 354 -10.30 0.64 -21.02
C LYS A 354 -10.01 1.57 -19.84
N ASN A 355 -9.25 1.10 -18.85
CA ASN A 355 -8.97 1.86 -17.62
C ASN A 355 -7.85 2.89 -17.77
N SER A 356 -6.96 2.74 -18.75
CA SER A 356 -5.92 3.72 -19.06
C SER A 356 -6.42 4.90 -19.92
N GLY A 357 -7.74 5.04 -20.13
CA GLY A 357 -8.30 5.97 -21.13
C GLY A 357 -7.80 5.67 -22.55
N PHE A 358 -7.26 4.47 -22.74
CA PHE A 358 -6.40 4.11 -23.85
C PHE A 358 -7.26 3.42 -24.90
N ASN A 359 -7.76 4.23 -25.82
CA ASN A 359 -8.32 3.71 -27.05
C ASN A 359 -7.24 2.81 -27.69
N PRO A 360 -7.49 1.53 -28.01
CA PRO A 360 -6.47 0.55 -28.45
C PRO A 360 -5.71 0.90 -29.76
N GLN A 361 -5.85 2.12 -30.26
CA GLN A 361 -5.17 2.63 -31.45
C GLN A 361 -3.87 3.39 -31.15
N VAL A 362 -3.42 3.48 -29.88
CA VAL A 362 -2.30 4.35 -29.49
C VAL A 362 -1.13 3.59 -28.86
N ILE A 363 -0.80 2.37 -29.28
CA ILE A 363 0.54 1.81 -29.01
C ILE A 363 1.23 1.58 -30.35
N ASP A 364 2.19 2.46 -30.61
CA ASP A 364 3.17 2.49 -31.68
C ASP A 364 2.70 1.94 -33.05
N SER A 365 2.06 2.82 -33.81
CA SER A 365 2.21 2.77 -35.27
C SER A 365 2.32 4.18 -35.80
N PRO A 366 3.32 4.50 -36.64
CA PRO A 366 3.34 5.77 -37.36
C PRO A 366 2.03 5.83 -38.13
N ARG A 367 1.20 6.86 -37.88
CA ARG A 367 -0.13 7.07 -38.48
C ARG A 367 -0.19 6.39 -39.85
N LYS A 368 -0.85 5.23 -39.94
CA LYS A 368 -0.62 4.30 -41.05
C LYS A 368 -0.79 5.04 -42.38
N THR A 369 0.28 5.13 -43.16
CA THR A 369 0.28 5.85 -44.44
C THR A 369 -0.94 5.41 -45.24
N VAL A 370 -1.73 6.39 -45.70
CA VAL A 370 -2.99 6.10 -46.38
C VAL A 370 -2.67 5.55 -47.75
N GLU A 371 -2.71 4.22 -47.87
CA GLU A 371 -2.54 3.50 -49.13
C GLU A 371 -3.60 3.96 -50.15
N LEU A 372 -3.16 4.39 -51.34
CA LEU A 372 -4.05 4.86 -52.41
C LEU A 372 -5.07 3.78 -52.84
N SER A 373 -4.71 2.50 -52.65
CA SER A 373 -5.59 1.35 -52.89
C SER A 373 -6.81 1.33 -51.97
N SER A 374 -6.69 1.85 -50.74
CA SER A 374 -7.75 1.94 -49.73
C SER A 374 -8.77 3.06 -50.00
N ILE A 375 -8.44 3.99 -50.91
CA ILE A 375 -9.32 5.10 -51.29
C ILE A 375 -10.22 4.69 -52.46
N PRO A 376 -11.55 4.93 -52.40
CA PRO A 376 -12.46 4.72 -53.52
C PRO A 376 -11.95 5.39 -54.79
N LYS A 377 -11.99 4.70 -55.95
CA LYS A 377 -11.44 5.19 -57.22
C LYS A 377 -11.89 6.61 -57.56
N ALA A 378 -13.14 6.97 -57.27
CA ALA A 378 -13.72 8.29 -57.51
C ALA A 378 -13.03 9.44 -56.74
N ASN A 379 -12.35 9.15 -55.62
CA ASN A 379 -11.75 10.14 -54.73
C ASN A 379 -10.22 10.17 -54.79
N ARG A 380 -9.59 9.30 -55.60
CA ARG A 380 -8.12 9.18 -55.65
C ARG A 380 -7.45 10.43 -56.21
N GLU A 381 -7.99 10.99 -57.29
CA GLU A 381 -7.46 12.22 -57.89
C GLU A 381 -7.57 13.42 -56.93
N TRP A 382 -8.69 13.50 -56.20
CA TRP A 382 -8.88 14.50 -55.14
C TRP A 382 -7.83 14.34 -54.04
N PHE A 383 -7.60 13.11 -53.57
CA PHE A 383 -6.61 12.82 -52.53
C PHE A 383 -5.19 13.16 -52.99
N ILE A 384 -4.78 12.75 -54.20
CA ILE A 384 -3.45 13.07 -54.73
C ILE A 384 -3.23 14.58 -54.83
N THR A 385 -4.21 15.30 -55.39
CA THR A 385 -4.09 16.74 -55.58
C THR A 385 -4.08 17.49 -54.25
N ILE A 386 -4.89 17.08 -53.27
CA ILE A 386 -4.92 17.76 -51.98
C ILE A 386 -3.68 17.49 -51.14
N THR A 387 -3.13 16.27 -51.18
CA THR A 387 -1.88 15.96 -50.47
C THR A 387 -0.71 16.72 -51.09
N ASP A 388 -0.62 16.81 -52.42
CA ASP A 388 0.42 17.61 -53.10
C ASP A 388 0.40 19.09 -52.67
N MET A 389 -0.80 19.67 -52.56
CA MET A 389 -0.98 21.04 -52.07
C MET A 389 -0.65 21.22 -50.58
N ILE A 390 -0.95 20.21 -49.74
CA ILE A 390 -0.64 20.19 -48.31
C ILE A 390 0.88 20.07 -48.12
N ASP A 391 1.50 19.14 -48.83
CA ASP A 391 2.93 18.83 -48.76
C ASP A 391 3.74 20.05 -49.15
N THR A 392 3.41 20.67 -50.29
CA THR A 392 4.05 21.92 -50.73
C THR A 392 3.95 23.02 -49.66
N PHE A 393 2.80 23.15 -48.98
CA PHE A 393 2.65 24.14 -47.93
C PHE A 393 3.46 23.80 -46.67
N CYS A 394 3.42 22.54 -46.23
CA CYS A 394 4.13 22.08 -45.05
C CYS A 394 5.64 22.17 -45.24
N ASP A 395 6.16 21.78 -46.41
CA ASP A 395 7.57 21.91 -46.78
C ASP A 395 8.05 23.38 -46.77
N GLU A 396 7.19 24.30 -47.20
CA GLU A 396 7.54 25.73 -47.25
C GLU A 396 7.36 26.45 -45.90
N ARG A 397 6.41 26.03 -45.06
CA ARG A 397 5.90 26.85 -43.94
C ARG A 397 5.79 26.14 -42.58
N LEU A 398 5.85 24.82 -42.53
CA LEU A 398 5.69 24.00 -41.31
C LEU A 398 6.80 22.93 -41.26
N ASP A 399 6.44 21.67 -41.03
CA ASP A 399 7.33 20.52 -40.94
C ASP A 399 6.66 19.23 -41.46
N ASP A 400 7.44 18.15 -41.53
CA ASP A 400 7.01 16.82 -41.98
C ASP A 400 5.90 16.23 -41.08
N GLU A 401 5.89 16.53 -39.78
CA GLU A 401 4.91 15.98 -38.85
C GLU A 401 3.51 16.55 -39.14
N TYR A 402 3.41 17.85 -39.42
CA TYR A 402 2.17 18.46 -39.90
C TYR A 402 1.74 17.92 -41.25
N ALA A 403 2.67 17.66 -42.17
CA ALA A 403 2.35 17.06 -43.47
C ALA A 403 1.68 15.69 -43.27
N ASP A 404 2.24 14.85 -42.40
CA ASP A 404 1.72 13.52 -42.12
C ASP A 404 0.33 13.54 -41.47
N ILE A 405 0.11 14.40 -40.48
CA ILE A 405 -1.22 14.56 -39.86
C ILE A 405 -2.23 15.03 -40.91
N CYS A 406 -1.86 16.02 -41.74
CA CYS A 406 -2.76 16.56 -42.75
C CYS A 406 -3.08 15.53 -43.85
N ARG A 407 -2.10 14.74 -44.31
CA ARG A 407 -2.32 13.60 -45.23
C ARG A 407 -3.24 12.56 -44.62
N TYR A 408 -3.05 12.26 -43.34
CA TYR A 408 -3.89 11.31 -42.61
C TYR A 408 -5.37 11.77 -42.58
N VAL A 409 -5.60 13.05 -42.24
CA VAL A 409 -6.93 13.68 -42.27
C VAL A 409 -7.53 13.64 -43.69
N ALA A 410 -6.76 14.01 -44.71
CA ALA A 410 -7.19 13.94 -46.10
C ALA A 410 -7.61 12.52 -46.50
N GLY A 411 -6.88 11.51 -46.05
CA GLY A 411 -7.18 10.11 -46.31
C GLY A 411 -8.45 9.61 -45.63
N LYS A 412 -8.67 10.00 -44.36
CA LYS A 412 -9.95 9.74 -43.67
C LYS A 412 -11.13 10.35 -44.42
N LEU A 413 -10.99 11.58 -44.88
CA LEU A 413 -12.03 12.27 -45.66
C LEU A 413 -12.29 11.57 -47.01
N ALA A 414 -11.22 11.18 -47.73
CA ALA A 414 -11.32 10.53 -49.03
C ALA A 414 -11.97 9.14 -48.97
N ARG A 415 -11.87 8.43 -47.82
CA ARG A 415 -12.48 7.11 -47.60
C ARG A 415 -13.97 7.15 -47.24
N LYS A 416 -14.53 8.30 -46.83
CA LYS A 416 -15.94 8.38 -46.48
C LYS A 416 -16.83 8.23 -47.73
N ARG A 417 -17.74 7.25 -47.67
CA ARG A 417 -18.64 6.82 -48.77
C ARG A 417 -19.61 7.92 -49.20
N ASP A 418 -20.07 8.76 -48.26
CA ASP A 418 -21.07 9.82 -48.50
C ASP A 418 -20.47 11.15 -48.99
N CYS A 419 -19.40 11.06 -49.78
CA CYS A 419 -18.47 12.14 -50.14
C CYS A 419 -19.09 13.53 -50.41
N GLN A 420 -18.99 14.41 -49.41
CA GLN A 420 -19.04 15.88 -49.59
C GLN A 420 -17.74 16.44 -50.20
N VAL A 421 -16.67 15.63 -50.33
CA VAL A 421 -15.34 16.06 -50.82
C VAL A 421 -15.34 16.54 -52.26
N SER A 422 -16.29 16.11 -53.08
CA SER A 422 -16.51 16.60 -54.45
C SER A 422 -17.18 17.98 -54.51
N ARG A 423 -17.65 18.52 -53.37
CA ARG A 423 -18.33 19.81 -53.27
C ARG A 423 -17.38 20.87 -52.68
N GLY A 424 -17.12 21.91 -53.47
CA GLY A 424 -16.28 23.05 -53.09
C GLY A 424 -14.92 23.04 -53.76
N LYS A 425 -14.25 24.21 -53.77
CA LYS A 425 -12.92 24.37 -54.37
C LYS A 425 -11.87 23.57 -53.58
N ILE A 426 -10.96 22.91 -54.27
CA ILE A 426 -9.91 22.09 -53.64
C ILE A 426 -8.97 22.92 -52.75
N THR A 427 -8.71 24.18 -53.11
CA THR A 427 -7.95 25.13 -52.29
C THR A 427 -8.60 25.40 -50.92
N ILE A 428 -9.95 25.39 -50.85
CA ILE A 428 -10.69 25.54 -49.59
C ILE A 428 -10.55 24.28 -48.73
N TRP A 429 -10.52 23.10 -49.36
CA TRP A 429 -10.28 21.84 -48.65
C TRP A 429 -8.86 21.75 -48.10
N ALA A 430 -7.83 22.02 -48.90
CA ALA A 430 -6.43 22.02 -48.46
C ALA A 430 -6.22 22.99 -47.29
N SER A 431 -6.65 24.25 -47.48
CA SER A 431 -6.60 25.29 -46.44
C SER A 431 -7.39 24.87 -45.19
N GLY A 432 -8.57 24.27 -45.35
CA GLY A 432 -9.41 23.81 -44.24
C GLY A 432 -8.80 22.66 -43.42
N ILE A 433 -8.09 21.72 -44.05
CA ILE A 433 -7.42 20.60 -43.37
C ILE A 433 -6.26 21.13 -42.51
N ILE A 434 -5.37 21.92 -43.11
CA ILE A 434 -4.23 22.53 -42.40
C ILE A 434 -4.74 23.41 -41.25
N TYR A 435 -5.81 24.17 -41.48
CA TYR A 435 -6.43 24.98 -40.44
C TYR A 435 -7.01 24.14 -39.30
N ALA A 436 -7.69 23.03 -39.60
CA ALA A 436 -8.26 22.15 -38.58
C ALA A 436 -7.17 21.52 -37.70
N VAL A 437 -6.11 20.98 -38.31
CA VAL A 437 -4.96 20.42 -37.60
C VAL A 437 -4.23 21.51 -36.81
N GLY A 438 -4.06 22.68 -37.41
CA GLY A 438 -3.45 23.84 -36.77
C GLY A 438 -4.20 24.33 -35.52
N GLN A 439 -5.54 24.26 -35.53
CA GLN A 439 -6.35 24.63 -34.35
C GLN A 439 -6.12 23.69 -33.17
N ILE A 440 -6.01 22.38 -33.41
CA ILE A 440 -5.78 21.42 -32.32
C ILE A 440 -4.37 21.55 -31.77
N ASN A 441 -3.40 21.87 -32.63
CA ASN A 441 -1.98 21.94 -32.28
C ASN A 441 -1.47 23.34 -31.94
N PHE A 442 -2.35 24.28 -31.60
CA PHE A 442 -2.00 25.65 -31.22
C PHE A 442 -1.11 26.40 -32.23
N LEU A 443 -1.19 26.04 -33.52
CA LEU A 443 -0.33 26.56 -34.58
C LEU A 443 -0.41 28.10 -34.74
N PHE A 444 -1.55 28.67 -34.35
CA PHE A 444 -1.84 30.10 -34.49
C PHE A 444 -1.37 30.92 -33.29
N ASP A 445 -0.78 30.29 -32.28
CA ASP A 445 -0.23 30.93 -31.10
C ASP A 445 1.28 31.15 -31.29
N LYS A 446 1.73 32.40 -31.17
CA LYS A 446 3.14 32.80 -31.36
C LYS A 446 4.10 32.17 -30.35
N SER A 447 3.58 31.58 -29.27
CA SER A 447 4.38 30.88 -28.27
C SER A 447 4.71 29.42 -28.67
N PHE A 448 4.16 28.92 -29.78
CA PHE A 448 4.39 27.57 -30.30
C PHE A 448 5.24 27.62 -31.57
N GLU A 449 6.07 26.59 -31.76
CA GLU A 449 6.85 26.40 -32.99
C GLU A 449 6.54 25.01 -33.57
N PRO A 450 6.26 24.89 -34.88
CA PRO A 450 6.20 25.99 -35.86
C PRO A 450 5.01 26.94 -35.62
N TYR A 451 5.22 28.25 -35.81
CA TYR A 451 4.13 29.25 -35.79
C TYR A 451 3.67 29.59 -37.20
N GLN A 452 2.35 29.57 -37.43
CA GLN A 452 1.77 30.08 -38.66
C GLN A 452 0.42 30.73 -38.43
N SER A 453 0.18 31.93 -38.96
CA SER A 453 -1.10 32.60 -38.72
C SER A 453 -2.22 32.02 -39.60
N ALA A 454 -3.44 31.96 -39.05
CA ALA A 454 -4.66 31.63 -39.80
C ALA A 454 -4.83 32.49 -41.08
N SER A 455 -4.43 33.77 -41.02
CA SER A 455 -4.45 34.68 -42.17
C SER A 455 -3.45 34.29 -43.25
N ASP A 456 -2.27 33.84 -42.88
CA ASP A 456 -1.22 33.46 -43.83
C ASP A 456 -1.56 32.16 -44.55
N ILE A 457 -2.16 31.18 -43.86
CA ILE A 457 -2.72 29.97 -44.49
C ILE A 457 -3.78 30.37 -45.53
N CYS A 458 -4.73 31.23 -45.15
CA CYS A 458 -5.80 31.64 -46.05
C CYS A 458 -5.24 32.39 -47.28
N LYS A 459 -4.26 33.28 -47.06
CA LYS A 459 -3.60 34.05 -48.11
C LYS A 459 -2.83 33.14 -49.08
N TYR A 460 -2.11 32.15 -48.56
CA TYR A 460 -1.36 31.18 -49.36
C TYR A 460 -2.27 30.46 -50.37
N PHE A 461 -3.42 29.96 -49.91
CA PHE A 461 -4.38 29.25 -50.77
C PHE A 461 -5.35 30.16 -51.53
N GLY A 462 -5.25 31.49 -51.39
CA GLY A 462 -6.17 32.45 -52.02
C GLY A 462 -7.63 32.29 -51.54
N THR A 463 -7.82 31.99 -50.26
CA THR A 463 -9.12 31.70 -49.62
C THR A 463 -9.48 32.73 -48.55
N SER A 464 -10.77 32.82 -48.20
CA SER A 464 -11.24 33.73 -47.13
C SER A 464 -11.27 33.01 -45.78
N LYS A 465 -10.93 33.75 -44.71
CA LYS A 465 -10.86 33.22 -43.33
C LYS A 465 -12.20 32.63 -42.85
N SER A 466 -13.32 33.28 -43.17
CA SER A 466 -14.66 32.81 -42.76
C SER A 466 -15.00 31.47 -43.41
N THR A 467 -14.72 31.30 -44.71
CA THR A 467 -14.99 30.07 -45.44
C THR A 467 -14.08 28.93 -44.97
N VAL A 468 -12.79 29.21 -44.73
CA VAL A 468 -11.84 28.21 -44.25
C VAL A 468 -12.17 27.76 -42.82
N SER A 469 -12.50 28.69 -41.92
CA SER A 469 -12.88 28.35 -40.54
C SER A 469 -14.14 27.48 -40.48
N GLN A 470 -15.16 27.78 -41.31
CA GLN A 470 -16.35 26.93 -41.41
C GLN A 470 -16.03 25.55 -41.97
N LYS A 471 -15.14 25.48 -42.97
CA LYS A 471 -14.67 24.21 -43.54
C LYS A 471 -13.87 23.39 -42.52
N ALA A 472 -13.02 24.03 -41.73
CA ALA A 472 -12.25 23.39 -40.68
C ALA A 472 -13.16 22.77 -39.60
N GLN A 473 -14.21 23.48 -39.17
CA GLN A 473 -15.21 22.94 -38.25
C GLN A 473 -15.90 21.71 -38.85
N MET A 474 -16.39 21.82 -40.09
CA MET A 474 -17.01 20.70 -40.81
C MET A 474 -16.06 19.50 -40.91
N ILE A 475 -14.77 19.72 -41.17
CA ILE A 475 -13.76 18.64 -41.23
C ILE A 475 -13.65 17.94 -39.87
N ARG A 476 -13.55 18.70 -38.77
CA ARG A 476 -13.49 18.14 -37.42
C ARG A 476 -14.70 17.28 -37.11
N ASP A 477 -15.90 17.82 -37.35
CA ASP A 477 -17.16 17.12 -37.12
C ASP A 477 -17.24 15.83 -37.95
N LEU A 478 -16.79 15.86 -39.21
CA LEU A 478 -16.84 14.71 -40.10
C LEU A 478 -15.94 13.56 -39.66
N ILE A 479 -14.74 13.84 -39.14
CA ILE A 479 -13.78 12.79 -38.79
C ILE A 479 -13.77 12.45 -37.30
N GLY A 480 -14.62 13.13 -36.51
CA GLY A 480 -14.63 12.99 -35.05
C GLY A 480 -13.35 13.53 -34.42
N MET A 481 -12.79 14.60 -34.98
CA MET A 481 -11.63 15.27 -34.41
C MET A 481 -12.08 15.91 -33.09
N GLY A 482 -11.57 15.41 -31.97
CA GLY A 482 -11.91 15.88 -30.63
C GLY A 482 -11.49 17.34 -30.39
N GLY A 483 -11.60 17.78 -29.13
CA GLY A 483 -11.04 19.06 -28.70
C GLY A 483 -9.50 19.09 -28.80
N HIS A 484 -8.88 20.04 -28.10
CA HIS A 484 -7.42 20.07 -27.99
C HIS A 484 -6.86 18.74 -27.43
N TRP A 485 -5.66 18.35 -27.84
CA TRP A 485 -4.91 17.17 -27.34
C TRP A 485 -5.44 15.78 -27.75
N ASP A 486 -6.27 15.70 -28.79
CA ASP A 486 -6.65 14.41 -29.40
C ASP A 486 -5.40 13.66 -29.90
N PRO A 487 -5.06 12.47 -29.37
CA PRO A 487 -3.82 11.75 -29.71
C PRO A 487 -3.70 11.43 -31.20
N GLU A 488 -4.82 11.29 -31.90
CA GLU A 488 -4.83 10.93 -33.31
C GLU A 488 -4.43 12.10 -34.23
N TYR A 489 -4.69 13.33 -33.80
CA TYR A 489 -4.46 14.56 -34.59
C TYR A 489 -3.47 15.54 -33.96
N SER A 490 -2.84 15.15 -32.85
CA SER A 490 -1.84 15.95 -32.15
C SER A 490 -0.42 15.61 -32.62
N THR A 491 0.44 16.62 -32.68
CA THR A 491 1.89 16.50 -32.84
C THR A 491 2.52 15.87 -31.60
N SER A 492 3.72 15.30 -31.74
CA SER A 492 4.48 14.70 -30.66
C SER A 492 4.77 15.71 -29.56
N ARG A 493 5.06 16.97 -29.94
CA ARG A 493 5.24 18.08 -28.98
C ARG A 493 3.95 18.41 -28.23
N MET A 494 2.80 18.38 -28.89
CA MET A 494 1.51 18.54 -28.23
C MET A 494 1.25 17.40 -27.26
N MET A 495 1.48 16.16 -27.66
CA MET A 495 1.29 15.03 -26.74
C MET A 495 2.10 15.19 -25.45
N LYS A 496 3.39 15.55 -25.56
CA LYS A 496 4.27 15.82 -24.41
C LYS A 496 3.91 17.07 -23.58
N LYS A 497 3.07 17.95 -24.11
CA LYS A 497 2.61 19.18 -23.44
C LYS A 497 1.15 19.09 -23.04
N ASN A 498 0.56 17.91 -23.14
CA ASN A 498 -0.81 17.67 -22.79
C ASN A 498 -1.00 18.02 -21.30
N PRO A 499 -1.80 19.04 -20.95
CA PRO A 499 -2.11 19.33 -19.56
C PRO A 499 -2.86 18.16 -18.90
N PHE A 500 -3.32 17.19 -19.70
CA PHE A 500 -3.89 15.93 -19.26
C PHE A 500 -2.92 14.76 -19.05
N GLU A 501 -1.61 14.91 -19.27
CA GLU A 501 -0.60 13.96 -18.76
C GLU A 501 -0.39 14.09 -17.23
N ARG A 502 -0.92 15.15 -16.61
CA ARG A 502 -0.84 15.43 -15.16
C ARG A 502 -1.95 14.78 -14.31
N PHE A 503 -2.67 13.80 -14.87
CA PHE A 503 -3.73 13.09 -14.16
C PHE A 503 -3.20 11.73 -13.72
N LEU A 504 -2.74 11.65 -12.48
CA LEU A 504 -2.55 10.37 -11.77
C LEU A 504 -3.36 10.43 -10.46
N MET A 505 -3.94 9.28 -10.15
CA MET A 505 -4.95 9.06 -9.13
C MET A 505 -4.44 9.37 -7.72
N SER A 506 -5.28 10.02 -6.90
CA SER A 506 -5.11 10.04 -5.44
C SER A 506 -6.38 9.47 -4.77
N GLY A 507 -6.16 8.81 -3.63
CA GLY A 507 -6.99 7.80 -2.97
C GLY A 507 -8.38 8.18 -2.45
N SER A 508 -9.09 9.11 -3.08
CA SER A 508 -10.50 9.40 -2.76
C SER A 508 -11.41 9.65 -3.98
N GLY A 509 -10.91 9.42 -5.20
CA GLY A 509 -11.67 9.68 -6.42
C GLY A 509 -11.69 11.16 -6.84
N LEU A 510 -11.95 11.35 -8.14
CA LEU A 510 -11.74 12.58 -8.93
C LEU A 510 -12.23 13.90 -8.29
N ILE A 511 -11.36 14.93 -8.25
CA ILE A 511 -11.55 16.23 -8.96
C ILE A 511 -10.39 17.25 -8.79
N PHE A 512 -9.92 17.70 -9.97
CA PHE A 512 -9.27 18.96 -10.44
C PHE A 512 -8.25 19.77 -9.61
N LYS A 513 -7.22 20.27 -10.32
CA LYS A 513 -6.64 21.59 -10.07
C LYS A 513 -7.21 22.61 -11.05
#